data_AF-A0A7J9XUG4-F1
#
_entry.id   AF-A0A7J9XUG4-F1
#
_cell.length_a   1.000
_cell.length_b   1.000
_cell.length_c   1.000
_cell.angle_alpha   90.00
_cell.angle_beta   90.00
_cell.angle_gamma   90.00
#
_symmetry.space_group_name_H-M   'P 1'
#
loop_
_entity.id
_entity.type
_entity.pdbx_description
1 polymer ?
#
loop_
_entity_poly.entity_id
_entity_poly.type
_entity_poly.pdbx_seq_one_letter_code
_entity_poly.pdbx_strand_id
1 'polypeptide(L)'
;MTEGMTTDTEPVTVPRRVYNSLKAGLVAGTVDDVLHTVLRDPSNRTLHPGDGFGRVVAWVWERDRDEAVLLLADYLAGLREHHERAGDLGPRVRLDEMLAGLQLALPGGFTDGVQLADYTRRTIRGYYSVAD
;
A
#
# COMPACT_ATOMS: atom_id res chain seq x y z
N MET A 1 17.62 36.61 -21.40
CA MET A 1 18.44 35.66 -20.62
C MET A 1 17.65 35.35 -19.37
N THR A 2 17.00 34.20 -19.32
CA THR A 2 16.22 33.72 -18.17
C THR A 2 16.98 32.52 -17.63
N GLU A 3 17.54 32.68 -16.44
CA GLU A 3 18.28 31.63 -15.73
C GLU A 3 17.35 30.46 -15.41
N GLY A 4 17.78 29.25 -15.77
CA GLY A 4 17.13 28.02 -15.40
C GLY A 4 17.35 27.74 -13.92
N MET A 5 16.28 27.81 -13.14
CA MET A 5 16.28 27.36 -11.75
C MET A 5 16.17 25.83 -11.73
N THR A 6 17.30 25.15 -11.89
CA THR A 6 17.42 23.73 -11.57
C THR A 6 17.40 23.61 -10.05
N THR A 7 16.27 23.20 -9.48
CA THR A 7 16.21 22.76 -8.08
C THR A 7 16.96 21.43 -7.97
N ASP A 8 18.28 21.51 -7.85
CA ASP A 8 19.12 20.39 -7.38
C ASP A 8 18.69 20.09 -5.94
N THR A 9 17.76 19.14 -5.80
CA THR A 9 17.38 18.63 -4.48
C THR A 9 18.39 17.55 -4.15
N GLU A 10 19.36 17.88 -3.31
CA GLU A 10 20.33 16.92 -2.81
C GLU A 10 19.58 15.76 -2.12
N PRO A 11 19.91 14.49 -2.42
CA PRO A 11 19.20 13.36 -1.84
C PRO A 11 19.42 13.30 -0.33
N VAL A 12 18.32 13.37 0.43
CA VAL A 12 18.36 13.22 1.90
C VAL A 12 18.50 11.74 2.26
N THR A 13 19.58 11.40 2.97
CA THR A 13 19.76 10.05 3.51
C THR A 13 18.94 9.87 4.78
N VAL A 14 17.94 8.99 4.73
CA VAL A 14 17.09 8.67 5.88
C VAL A 14 17.61 7.40 6.58
N PRO A 15 17.85 7.41 7.90
CA PRO A 15 18.21 6.19 8.62
C PRO A 15 17.13 5.12 8.48
N ARG A 16 17.52 3.87 8.21
CA ARG A 16 16.58 2.75 7.98
C ARG A 16 15.52 2.59 9.07
N ARG A 17 15.87 2.82 10.34
CA ARG A 17 14.89 2.78 11.45
C ARG A 17 13.78 3.83 11.29
N VAL A 18 14.12 5.03 10.84
CA VAL A 18 13.17 6.12 10.62
C VAL A 18 12.28 5.80 9.43
N TYR A 19 12.88 5.32 8.33
CA TYR A 19 12.14 4.83 7.17
C TYR A 19 11.13 3.74 7.55
N ASN A 20 11.57 2.74 8.32
CA ASN A 20 10.69 1.66 8.78
C ASN A 20 9.55 2.17 9.68
N SER A 21 9.82 3.13 10.57
CA SER A 21 8.77 3.75 11.39
C SER A 21 7.77 4.55 10.54
N LEU A 22 8.24 5.30 9.53
CA LEU A 22 7.37 6.02 8.60
C LEU A 22 6.52 5.06 7.79
N LYS A 23 7.09 3.95 7.32
CA LYS A 23 6.39 2.90 6.59
C LYS A 23 5.29 2.26 7.45
N ALA A 24 5.62 1.89 8.69
CA ALA A 24 4.65 1.32 9.63
C ALA A 24 3.52 2.30 9.96
N GLY A 25 3.84 3.58 10.18
CA GLY A 25 2.84 4.63 10.42
C GLY A 25 1.94 4.88 9.22
N LEU A 26 2.50 4.89 8.00
CA LEU A 26 1.73 4.97 6.76
C LEU A 26 0.73 3.81 6.66
N VAL A 27 1.18 2.57 6.86
CA VAL A 27 0.29 1.39 6.81
C VAL A 27 -0.82 1.50 7.85
N ALA A 28 -0.48 1.77 9.11
CA ALA A 28 -1.45 1.85 10.19
C ALA A 28 -2.51 2.93 9.93
N GLY A 29 -2.11 4.12 9.51
CA GLY A 29 -3.03 5.20 9.17
C GLY A 29 -3.93 4.86 7.98
N THR A 30 -3.37 4.29 6.91
CA THR A 30 -4.15 3.87 5.74
C THR A 30 -5.16 2.77 6.08
N VAL A 31 -4.80 1.81 6.93
CA VAL A 31 -5.72 0.78 7.41
C VAL A 31 -6.89 1.41 8.17
N ASP A 32 -6.61 2.33 9.10
CA ASP A 32 -7.65 3.00 9.87
C ASP A 32 -8.62 3.78 8.95
N ASP A 33 -8.08 4.57 8.02
CA ASP A 33 -8.88 5.36 7.05
C ASP A 33 -9.78 4.46 6.18
N VAL A 34 -9.24 3.35 5.67
CA VAL A 34 -9.98 2.41 4.82
C VAL A 34 -11.06 1.69 5.60
N LEU A 35 -10.73 1.18 6.79
CA LEU A 35 -11.72 0.50 7.65
C LEU A 35 -12.81 1.48 8.08
N HIS A 36 -12.46 2.70 8.45
CA HIS A 36 -13.42 3.74 8.80
C HIS A 36 -14.40 4.01 7.64
N THR A 37 -13.87 4.13 6.42
CA THR A 37 -14.68 4.39 5.22
C THR A 37 -15.61 3.23 4.90
N VAL A 38 -15.09 2.00 4.84
CA VAL A 38 -15.89 0.82 4.45
C VAL A 38 -16.92 0.44 5.51
N LEU A 39 -16.60 0.60 6.80
CA LEU A 39 -17.55 0.31 7.88
C LEU A 39 -18.68 1.35 7.95
N ARG A 40 -18.46 2.57 7.43
CA ARG A 40 -19.48 3.61 7.33
C ARG A 40 -20.47 3.36 6.19
N ASP A 41 -20.01 2.78 5.07
CA ASP A 41 -20.85 2.37 3.95
C ASP A 41 -20.49 0.95 3.47
N PRO A 42 -21.03 -0.08 4.13
CA PRO A 42 -20.75 -1.48 3.78
C PRO A 42 -21.21 -1.87 2.37
N SER A 43 -22.12 -1.09 1.75
CA SER A 43 -22.60 -1.34 0.39
C SER A 43 -21.55 -0.96 -0.67
N ASN A 44 -20.61 -0.09 -0.32
CA ASN A 44 -19.48 0.32 -1.15
C ASN A 44 -18.17 -0.20 -0.57
N ARG A 45 -17.94 -1.51 -0.74
CA ARG A 45 -16.76 -2.21 -0.21
C ARG A 45 -15.51 -2.06 -1.10
N THR A 46 -15.21 -0.84 -1.51
CA THR A 46 -13.99 -0.55 -2.27
C THR A 46 -12.84 -0.27 -1.30
N LEU A 47 -11.82 -1.14 -1.29
CA LEU A 47 -10.64 -1.00 -0.40
C LEU A 47 -9.61 -0.02 -0.97
N HIS A 48 -10.02 1.24 -1.21
CA HIS A 48 -9.17 2.26 -1.81
C HIS A 48 -8.19 2.85 -0.77
N PRO A 49 -6.87 2.58 -0.83
CA PRO A 49 -5.92 3.03 0.19
C PRO A 49 -5.57 4.52 0.10
N GLY A 50 -6.02 5.21 -0.94
CA GLY A 50 -5.74 6.63 -1.18
C GLY A 50 -4.48 6.86 -2.03
N ASP A 51 -4.49 7.93 -2.81
CA ASP A 51 -3.43 8.25 -3.78
C ASP A 51 -2.05 8.38 -3.13
N GLY A 52 -1.98 8.86 -1.89
CA GLY A 52 -0.74 8.96 -1.13
C GLY A 52 -0.07 7.60 -0.94
N PHE A 53 -0.86 6.59 -0.54
CA PHE A 53 -0.37 5.23 -0.39
C PHE A 53 0.06 4.63 -1.73
N GLY A 54 -0.74 4.80 -2.77
CA GLY A 54 -0.42 4.29 -4.11
C GLY A 54 0.86 4.90 -4.71
N ARG A 55 1.12 6.19 -4.46
CA ARG A 55 2.40 6.84 -4.84
C ARG A 55 3.59 6.23 -4.11
N VAL A 56 3.48 5.97 -2.81
CA VAL A 56 4.55 5.32 -2.04
C VAL A 56 4.80 3.91 -2.57
N VAL A 57 3.75 3.12 -2.79
CA VAL A 57 3.88 1.77 -3.37
C VAL A 57 4.58 1.79 -4.73
N ALA A 58 4.16 2.69 -5.63
CA ALA A 58 4.80 2.84 -6.94
C ALA A 58 6.29 3.22 -6.81
N TRP A 59 6.61 4.16 -5.92
CA TRP A 59 7.99 4.60 -5.67
C TRP A 59 8.86 3.48 -5.09
N VAL A 60 8.34 2.70 -4.14
CA VAL A 60 9.05 1.54 -3.58
C VAL A 60 9.24 0.47 -4.65
N TRP A 61 8.21 0.17 -5.45
CA TRP A 61 8.24 -0.85 -6.51
C TRP A 61 9.36 -0.63 -7.53
N GLU A 62 9.61 0.62 -7.93
CA GLU A 62 10.68 0.98 -8.85
C GLU A 62 12.09 0.71 -8.31
N ARG A 63 12.24 0.63 -6.98
CA ARG A 63 13.53 0.55 -6.28
C ARG A 63 13.78 -0.85 -5.71
N ASP A 64 12.76 -1.43 -5.11
CA ASP A 64 12.80 -2.73 -4.45
C ASP A 64 11.41 -3.37 -4.50
N ARG A 65 11.27 -4.38 -5.35
CA ARG A 65 9.99 -5.07 -5.57
C ARG A 65 9.59 -5.94 -4.39
N ASP A 66 10.55 -6.51 -3.67
CA ASP A 66 10.27 -7.33 -2.49
C ASP A 66 9.81 -6.44 -1.33
N GLU A 67 10.44 -5.29 -1.13
CA GLU A 67 10.00 -4.30 -0.14
C GLU A 67 8.60 -3.75 -0.45
N ALA A 68 8.25 -3.57 -1.72
CA ALA A 68 6.90 -3.19 -2.11
C ALA A 68 5.87 -4.28 -1.75
N VAL A 69 6.22 -5.56 -1.96
CA VAL A 69 5.35 -6.67 -1.55
C VAL A 69 5.23 -6.76 -0.04
N LEU A 70 6.32 -6.53 0.72
CA LEU A 70 6.27 -6.45 2.18
C LEU A 70 5.34 -5.34 2.66
N LEU A 71 5.40 -4.15 2.05
CA LEU A 71 4.48 -3.05 2.35
C LEU A 71 3.01 -3.45 2.09
N LEU A 72 2.73 -4.15 1.00
CA LEU A 72 1.38 -4.65 0.70
C LEU A 72 0.95 -5.79 1.62
N ALA A 73 1.88 -6.62 2.07
CA ALA A 73 1.63 -7.67 3.04
C ALA A 73 1.25 -7.07 4.40
N ASP A 74 2.01 -6.09 4.90
CA ASP A 74 1.70 -5.35 6.14
C ASP A 74 0.34 -4.65 6.05
N TYR A 75 -0.01 -4.11 4.87
CA TYR A 75 -1.32 -3.51 4.65
C TYR A 75 -2.46 -4.55 4.68
N LEU A 76 -2.32 -5.67 3.98
CA LEU A 76 -3.30 -6.77 4.01
C LEU A 76 -3.47 -7.33 5.43
N ALA A 77 -2.36 -7.42 6.17
CA ALA A 77 -2.30 -7.84 7.56
C ALA A 77 -3.15 -6.94 8.46
N GLY A 78 -2.96 -5.63 8.33
CA GLY A 78 -3.73 -4.63 9.07
C GLY A 78 -5.21 -4.73 8.79
N LEU A 79 -5.61 -4.89 7.52
CA LEU A 79 -7.01 -5.04 7.13
C LEU A 79 -7.67 -6.33 7.64
N ARG A 80 -6.89 -7.39 7.92
CA ARG A 80 -7.42 -8.72 8.29
C ARG A 80 -7.36 -9.02 9.78
N GLU A 81 -6.29 -8.63 10.45
CA GLU A 81 -5.91 -9.22 11.75
C GLU A 81 -5.39 -8.20 12.75
N HIS A 82 -4.56 -7.25 12.32
CA HIS A 82 -3.82 -6.41 13.28
C HIS A 82 -4.54 -5.12 13.67
N HIS A 83 -5.63 -4.75 13.02
CA HIS A 83 -6.46 -3.62 13.43
C HIS A 83 -7.58 -4.07 14.39
N GLU A 84 -7.88 -3.25 15.40
CA GLU A 84 -8.90 -3.57 16.41
C GLU A 84 -10.30 -3.81 15.81
N ARG A 85 -10.57 -3.17 14.67
CA ARG A 85 -11.83 -3.26 13.92
C ARG A 85 -11.80 -4.24 12.74
N ALA A 86 -10.71 -4.98 12.55
CA ALA A 86 -10.58 -5.87 11.39
C ALA A 86 -11.67 -6.95 11.36
N GLY A 87 -12.10 -7.43 12.54
CA GLY A 87 -13.18 -8.42 12.67
C GLY A 87 -14.58 -7.90 12.32
N ASP A 88 -14.78 -6.59 12.31
CA ASP A 88 -16.06 -5.97 11.92
C ASP A 88 -16.29 -6.08 10.41
N LEU A 89 -15.23 -6.31 9.63
CA LEU A 89 -15.28 -6.41 8.19
C LEU A 89 -15.60 -7.86 7.78
N GLY A 90 -16.89 -8.18 7.74
CA GLY A 90 -17.40 -9.44 7.19
C GLY A 90 -17.81 -9.30 5.72
N PRO A 91 -17.39 -10.21 4.81
CA PRO A 91 -16.46 -11.34 4.98
C PRO A 91 -14.98 -10.89 5.05
N ARG A 92 -14.04 -11.78 5.42
CA ARG A 92 -12.59 -11.45 5.48
C ARG A 92 -12.09 -10.86 4.15
N VAL A 93 -11.29 -9.80 4.23
CA VAL A 93 -10.69 -9.12 3.06
C VAL A 93 -9.88 -10.09 2.21
N ARG A 94 -10.11 -10.15 0.91
CA ARG A 94 -9.35 -10.97 -0.04
C ARG A 94 -8.19 -10.18 -0.63
N LEU A 95 -7.11 -10.88 -0.98
CA LEU A 95 -5.96 -10.28 -1.66
C LEU A 95 -6.38 -9.55 -2.94
N ASP A 96 -7.24 -10.16 -3.76
CA ASP A 96 -7.69 -9.55 -5.01
C ASP A 96 -8.56 -8.30 -4.79
N GLU A 97 -9.34 -8.24 -3.70
CA GLU A 97 -10.10 -7.04 -3.33
C GLU A 97 -9.14 -5.88 -2.98
N MET A 98 -8.11 -6.18 -2.18
CA MET A 98 -7.07 -5.21 -1.82
C MET A 98 -6.30 -4.74 -3.06
N LEU A 99 -5.90 -5.67 -3.95
CA LEU A 99 -5.18 -5.32 -5.18
C LEU A 99 -6.04 -4.51 -6.14
N ALA A 100 -7.33 -4.80 -6.25
CA ALA A 100 -8.26 -4.00 -7.06
C ALA A 100 -8.37 -2.57 -6.51
N GLY A 101 -8.50 -2.41 -5.20
CA GLY A 101 -8.49 -1.09 -4.55
C GLY A 101 -7.18 -0.34 -4.73
N LEU A 102 -6.05 -1.05 -4.67
CA LEU A 102 -4.73 -0.48 -4.94
C LEU A 102 -4.61 0.05 -6.37
N GLN A 103 -5.11 -0.67 -7.38
CA GLN A 103 -5.02 -0.21 -8.78
C GLN A 103 -5.67 1.16 -8.99
N LEU A 104 -6.72 1.47 -8.22
CA LEU A 104 -7.39 2.76 -8.28
C LEU A 104 -6.56 3.89 -7.65
N ALA A 105 -5.67 3.56 -6.71
CA ALA A 105 -4.82 4.50 -6.00
C ALA A 105 -3.44 4.74 -6.66
N LEU A 106 -3.06 3.93 -7.65
CA LEU A 106 -1.77 4.06 -8.34
C LEU A 106 -1.70 5.39 -9.11
N PRO A 107 -0.52 6.04 -9.17
CA PRO A 107 -0.39 7.32 -9.84
C PRO A 107 -0.65 7.19 -11.35
N GLY A 108 -1.26 8.23 -11.93
CA GLY A 108 -1.45 8.32 -13.37
C GLY A 108 -0.12 8.18 -14.12
N GLY A 109 -0.08 7.27 -15.09
CA GLY A 109 1.14 6.96 -15.85
C GLY A 109 1.99 5.82 -15.28
N PHE A 110 1.64 5.25 -14.13
CA PHE A 110 2.29 4.04 -13.64
C PHE A 110 1.89 2.82 -14.49
N THR A 111 2.82 2.32 -15.30
CA THR A 111 2.56 1.25 -16.28
C THR A 111 2.64 -0.15 -15.70
N ASP A 112 3.26 -0.30 -14.53
CA ASP A 112 3.58 -1.60 -13.95
C ASP A 112 2.47 -2.16 -13.05
N GLY A 113 1.28 -1.53 -13.01
CA GLY A 113 0.17 -1.92 -12.12
C GLY A 113 -0.19 -3.40 -12.21
N VAL A 114 -0.29 -3.96 -13.42
CA VAL A 114 -0.57 -5.38 -13.65
C VAL A 114 0.61 -6.25 -13.18
N GLN A 115 1.84 -5.86 -13.50
CA GLN A 115 3.04 -6.61 -13.10
C GLN A 115 3.19 -6.64 -11.57
N LEU A 116 2.92 -5.53 -10.89
CA LEU A 116 2.92 -5.41 -9.44
C LEU A 116 1.89 -6.36 -8.83
N ALA A 117 0.66 -6.38 -9.35
CA ALA A 117 -0.40 -7.26 -8.85
C ALA A 117 -0.02 -8.74 -9.03
N ASP A 118 0.47 -9.11 -10.21
CA ASP A 118 0.85 -10.50 -10.50
C ASP A 118 2.07 -10.95 -9.71
N TYR A 119 3.05 -10.07 -9.52
CA TYR A 119 4.21 -10.36 -8.69
C TYR A 119 3.78 -10.56 -7.24
N THR A 120 2.97 -9.65 -6.69
CA THR A 120 2.42 -9.75 -5.34
C THR A 120 1.68 -11.08 -5.13
N ARG A 121 0.81 -11.49 -6.05
CA ARG A 121 0.11 -12.79 -5.96
C ARG A 121 1.05 -13.98 -5.84
N ARG A 122 2.19 -13.96 -6.54
CA ARG A 122 3.16 -15.05 -6.52
C ARG A 122 4.00 -15.07 -5.24
N THR A 123 4.37 -13.91 -4.72
CA THR A 123 5.39 -13.80 -3.67
C THR A 123 4.81 -13.58 -2.28
N ILE A 124 3.62 -13.00 -2.14
CA ILE A 124 3.06 -12.62 -0.84
C ILE A 124 2.89 -13.80 0.12
N ARG A 125 2.67 -15.03 -0.39
CA ARG A 125 2.60 -16.25 0.43
C ARG A 125 3.90 -16.58 1.15
N GLY A 126 5.05 -16.20 0.59
CA GLY A 126 6.34 -16.34 1.25
C GLY A 126 6.50 -15.40 2.45
N TYR A 127 5.75 -14.31 2.47
CA TYR A 127 5.74 -13.30 3.53
C TYR A 127 4.56 -13.47 4.50
N TYR A 128 3.55 -14.27 4.13
CA TYR A 128 2.31 -14.47 4.87
C TYR A 128 1.93 -15.96 4.90
N SER A 129 2.09 -16.62 6.04
CA SER A 129 1.84 -18.07 6.20
C SER A 129 0.35 -18.48 6.21
N VAL A 130 -0.58 -17.55 6.00
CA VAL A 130 -2.03 -17.78 6.06
C VAL A 130 -2.70 -17.21 4.81
N ALA A 131 -2.34 -17.75 3.64
CA ALA A 131 -2.92 -17.36 2.36
C ALA A 131 -3.89 -18.43 1.84
N ASP A 132 -5.08 -18.46 2.43
CA ASP A 132 -6.32 -18.96 1.82
C ASP A 132 -7.47 -17.96 2.09
#